data_AF-A0A8S9XT10-F1
#
_entry.id   AF-A0A8S9XT10-F1
#
_cell.length_a   1.000
_cell.length_b   1.000
_cell.length_c   1.000
_cell.angle_alpha   90.00
_cell.angle_beta   90.00
_cell.angle_gamma   90.00
#
_symmetry.space_group_name_H-M   'P 1'
#
loop_
_entity.id
_entity.type
_entity.pdbx_description
1 polymer ?
#
loop_
_entity_poly.entity_id
_entity_poly.type
_entity_poly.pdbx_seq_one_letter_code
_entity_poly.pdbx_strand_id
1 'polypeptide(L)'
;MGFIETEILNAVKALKLDGTPTTFIWIRGHFNIYGNTIADTLAKQAILLPRRELCEFPASDLNRWFKVQQMKGWDNFHSNYHAGFKYKIMFPQPSSNPWFARMPSHPKTFYRVMSRLRSGHCATKTYLLRIGRVESGMCNVCLEDEDAEHMILVCPIHRNKRRLLFEKIEEFIPRPFNLELILVTELEAVYDAVVTFIVDSEIKL
;
A
#
# COMPACT_ATOMS: atom_id res chain seq x y z
N MET A 1 -28.56 -7.07 -7.28
CA MET A 1 -28.98 -7.14 -8.69
C MET A 1 -29.20 -5.71 -9.14
N GLY A 2 -28.40 -5.24 -10.09
CA GLY A 2 -28.48 -3.87 -10.58
C GLY A 2 -29.79 -3.61 -11.33
N PHE A 3 -30.14 -2.33 -11.51
CA PHE A 3 -31.31 -1.90 -12.26
C PHE A 3 -31.34 -2.51 -13.67
N ILE A 4 -30.22 -2.42 -14.41
CA ILE A 4 -30.08 -2.96 -15.77
C ILE A 4 -30.26 -4.49 -15.79
N GLU A 5 -29.70 -5.20 -14.81
CA GLU A 5 -29.87 -6.66 -14.70
C GLU A 5 -31.35 -7.02 -14.51
N THR A 6 -32.06 -6.24 -13.69
CA THR A 6 -33.50 -6.39 -13.46
C THR A 6 -34.31 -6.10 -14.74
N GLU A 7 -33.97 -5.05 -15.49
CA GLU A 7 -34.61 -4.74 -16.77
C GLU A 7 -34.40 -5.86 -17.80
N ILE A 8 -33.17 -6.38 -17.93
CA ILE A 8 -32.88 -7.50 -18.84
C ILE A 8 -33.71 -8.72 -18.44
N LEU A 9 -33.77 -9.06 -17.15
CA LEU A 9 -34.56 -10.20 -16.68
C LEU A 9 -36.05 -10.02 -16.91
N ASN A 10 -36.57 -8.79 -16.76
CA ASN A 10 -37.97 -8.47 -17.05
C ASN A 10 -38.28 -8.58 -18.55
N ALA A 11 -37.38 -8.09 -19.42
CA ALA A 11 -37.53 -8.23 -20.87
C ALA A 11 -37.53 -9.71 -21.30
N VAL A 12 -36.63 -10.53 -20.72
CA VAL A 12 -36.62 -11.98 -20.97
C VAL A 12 -37.90 -12.65 -20.49
N LYS A 13 -38.46 -12.25 -19.35
CA LYS A 13 -39.75 -12.76 -18.86
C LYS A 13 -40.88 -12.41 -19.82
N ALA A 14 -40.93 -11.17 -20.32
CA ALA A 14 -41.95 -10.74 -21.29
C ALA A 14 -41.89 -11.58 -22.58
N LEU A 15 -40.69 -11.74 -23.16
CA LEU A 15 -40.50 -12.57 -24.35
C LEU A 15 -40.96 -14.03 -24.14
N LYS A 16 -40.73 -14.59 -22.96
CA LYS A 16 -41.22 -15.94 -22.61
C LYS A 16 -42.74 -16.01 -22.50
N LEU A 17 -43.38 -15.02 -21.89
CA LEU A 17 -44.84 -14.95 -21.78
C LEU A 17 -45.50 -14.82 -23.16
N ASP A 18 -44.85 -14.12 -24.08
CA ASP A 18 -45.29 -13.98 -25.47
C ASP A 18 -45.00 -15.22 -26.33
N GLY A 19 -44.48 -16.30 -25.74
CA GLY A 19 -44.16 -17.54 -26.46
C GLY A 19 -42.96 -17.43 -27.40
N THR A 20 -42.13 -16.39 -27.28
CA THR A 20 -40.94 -16.20 -28.12
C THR A 20 -39.75 -17.00 -27.54
N PRO A 21 -39.28 -18.06 -28.23
CA PRO A 21 -38.14 -18.84 -27.77
C PRO A 21 -36.88 -17.97 -27.77
N THR A 22 -36.28 -17.79 -26.59
CA THR A 22 -35.09 -16.94 -26.39
C THR A 22 -33.94 -17.78 -25.86
N THR A 23 -32.77 -17.71 -26.52
CA THR A 23 -31.55 -18.39 -26.10
C THR A 23 -30.40 -17.39 -25.99
N PHE A 24 -29.66 -17.45 -24.89
CA PHE A 24 -28.46 -16.66 -24.70
C PHE A 24 -27.26 -17.41 -25.27
N ILE A 25 -26.50 -16.75 -26.13
CA ILE A 25 -25.28 -17.29 -26.74
C ILE A 25 -24.14 -16.34 -26.41
N TRP A 26 -23.07 -16.88 -25.84
CA TRP A 26 -21.85 -16.12 -25.58
C TRP A 26 -20.96 -16.17 -26.83
N ILE A 27 -20.55 -15.00 -27.32
CA ILE A 27 -19.71 -14.88 -28.51
C ILE A 27 -18.39 -14.20 -28.16
N ARG A 28 -17.32 -14.56 -28.87
CA ARG A 28 -16.01 -13.91 -28.70
C ARG A 28 -16.10 -12.48 -29.24
N GLY A 29 -15.63 -11.50 -28.46
CA GLY A 29 -15.53 -10.10 -28.88
C GLY A 29 -14.56 -9.92 -30.04
N HIS A 30 -14.81 -8.91 -30.89
CA HIS A 30 -13.96 -8.49 -32.01
C HIS A 30 -13.63 -9.57 -33.06
N PHE A 31 -14.42 -10.64 -33.15
CA PHE A 31 -14.20 -11.75 -34.08
C PHE A 31 -14.93 -11.58 -35.43
N ASN A 32 -15.16 -10.34 -35.89
CA ASN A 32 -15.89 -10.01 -37.12
C ASN A 32 -17.26 -10.70 -37.31
N ILE A 33 -17.96 -11.02 -36.22
CA ILE A 33 -19.36 -11.46 -36.30
C ILE A 33 -20.21 -10.25 -36.69
N TYR A 34 -20.70 -10.25 -37.93
CA TYR A 34 -21.36 -9.10 -38.55
C TYR A 34 -22.47 -8.49 -37.67
N GLY A 35 -23.36 -9.31 -37.11
CA GLY A 35 -24.43 -8.84 -36.22
C GLY A 35 -23.92 -8.18 -34.94
N ASN A 36 -22.84 -8.70 -34.35
CA ASN A 36 -22.22 -8.10 -33.17
C ASN A 36 -21.53 -6.78 -33.49
N THR A 37 -20.87 -6.69 -34.65
CA THR A 37 -20.25 -5.44 -35.11
C THR A 37 -21.30 -4.35 -35.33
N ILE A 38 -22.46 -4.69 -35.91
CA ILE A 38 -23.58 -3.74 -36.04
C ILE A 38 -24.07 -3.29 -34.66
N ALA A 39 -24.33 -4.22 -33.75
CA ALA A 39 -24.81 -3.91 -32.41
C ALA A 39 -23.84 -3.00 -31.65
N ASP A 40 -22.54 -3.29 -31.66
CA ASP A 40 -21.49 -2.48 -31.04
C ASP A 40 -21.40 -1.07 -31.67
N THR A 41 -21.51 -0.98 -33.00
CA THR A 41 -21.49 0.31 -33.72
C THR A 41 -22.70 1.16 -33.33
N LEU A 42 -23.90 0.58 -33.30
CA LEU A 42 -25.12 1.27 -32.89
C LEU A 42 -25.05 1.70 -31.42
N ALA A 43 -24.53 0.84 -30.54
CA ALA A 43 -24.34 1.19 -29.13
C ALA A 43 -23.38 2.37 -28.95
N LYS A 44 -22.28 2.42 -29.72
CA LYS A 44 -21.35 3.56 -29.73
C LYS A 44 -22.00 4.84 -30.24
N GLN A 45 -22.80 4.74 -31.31
CA GLN A 45 -23.54 5.90 -31.86
C GLN A 45 -24.58 6.42 -30.88
N ALA A 46 -25.23 5.54 -30.10
CA ALA A 46 -26.22 5.92 -29.11
C ALA A 46 -25.65 6.84 -27.99
N ILE A 47 -24.33 6.83 -27.77
CA ILE A 47 -23.65 7.75 -26.84
C ILE A 47 -23.82 9.22 -27.27
N LEU A 48 -23.99 9.48 -28.58
CA LEU A 48 -24.15 10.82 -29.14
C LEU A 48 -25.60 11.32 -29.08
N LEU A 49 -26.57 10.43 -28.83
CA LEU A 49 -27.98 10.80 -28.74
C LEU A 49 -28.26 11.50 -27.41
N PRO A 50 -29.28 12.39 -27.35
CA PRO A 50 -29.73 12.97 -26.08
C PRO A 50 -30.05 11.86 -25.08
N ARG A 51 -29.55 12.02 -23.85
CA ARG A 51 -29.75 11.05 -22.78
C ARG A 51 -31.25 10.87 -22.55
N ARG A 52 -31.76 9.64 -22.63
CA ARG A 52 -33.10 9.33 -22.09
C ARG A 52 -33.16 9.75 -20.63
N GLU A 53 -34.24 10.40 -20.22
CA GLU A 53 -34.42 10.81 -18.82
C GLU A 53 -34.37 9.59 -17.89
N LEU A 54 -33.61 9.74 -16.81
CA LEU A 54 -33.54 8.89 -15.62
C LEU A 54 -33.42 7.39 -15.88
N CYS A 55 -32.23 6.94 -16.27
CA CYS A 55 -31.80 5.59 -15.92
C CYS A 55 -31.32 5.61 -14.46
N GLU A 56 -31.92 4.79 -13.61
CA GLU A 56 -31.40 4.54 -12.26
C GLU A 56 -30.14 3.70 -12.38
N PHE A 57 -28.97 4.33 -12.30
CA PHE A 57 -27.71 3.62 -12.26
C PHE A 57 -27.50 3.02 -10.87
N PRO A 58 -26.97 1.80 -10.75
CA PRO A 58 -26.52 1.30 -9.47
C PRO A 58 -25.53 2.27 -8.83
N ALA A 59 -25.70 2.60 -7.55
CA ALA A 59 -24.75 3.44 -6.83
C ALA A 59 -23.30 2.90 -6.91
N SER A 60 -23.15 1.58 -7.12
CA SER A 60 -21.86 0.93 -7.33
C SER A 60 -21.08 1.45 -8.54
N ASP A 61 -21.75 1.98 -9.56
CA ASP A 61 -21.10 2.55 -10.75
C ASP A 61 -20.25 3.78 -10.38
N LEU A 62 -20.67 4.49 -9.32
CA LEU A 62 -19.92 5.61 -8.77
C LEU A 62 -18.72 5.18 -7.92
N ASN A 63 -18.64 3.92 -7.48
CA ASN A 63 -17.55 3.46 -6.60
C ASN A 63 -16.18 3.68 -7.23
N ARG A 64 -16.04 3.45 -8.53
CA ARG A 64 -14.78 3.69 -9.24
C ARG A 64 -14.40 5.17 -9.20
N TRP A 65 -15.36 6.05 -9.47
CA TRP A 65 -15.15 7.49 -9.41
C TRP A 65 -14.80 7.93 -7.98
N PHE A 66 -15.56 7.50 -6.97
CA PHE A 66 -15.29 7.80 -5.56
C PHE A 66 -13.91 7.33 -5.12
N LYS A 67 -13.47 6.13 -5.51
CA LYS A 67 -12.12 5.63 -5.21
C LYS A 67 -11.03 6.54 -5.81
N VAL A 68 -11.21 6.98 -7.05
CA VAL A 68 -10.27 7.90 -7.71
C VAL A 68 -10.23 9.26 -6.99
N GLN A 69 -11.39 9.83 -6.66
CA GLN A 69 -11.44 11.12 -5.95
C GLN A 69 -10.87 11.03 -4.54
N GLN A 70 -11.18 9.96 -3.80
CA GLN A 70 -10.60 9.71 -2.47
C GLN A 70 -9.08 9.59 -2.54
N MET A 71 -8.53 8.85 -3.49
CA MET A 71 -7.07 8.72 -3.62
C MET A 71 -6.42 10.07 -3.93
N LYS A 72 -6.99 10.85 -4.88
CA LYS A 72 -6.50 12.21 -5.17
C LYS A 72 -6.55 13.13 -3.96
N GLY A 73 -7.64 13.09 -3.20
CA GLY A 73 -7.79 13.87 -1.97
C GLY A 73 -6.76 13.47 -0.92
N TRP A 74 -6.52 12.17 -0.78
CA TRP A 74 -5.54 11.62 0.15
C TRP A 74 -4.10 11.98 -0.25
N ASP A 75 -3.74 11.86 -1.53
CA ASP A 75 -2.43 12.26 -2.06
C ASP A 75 -2.15 13.75 -1.80
N ASN A 76 -3.15 14.60 -2.04
CA ASN A 76 -3.05 16.03 -1.78
C ASN A 76 -2.90 16.33 -0.28
N PHE A 77 -3.69 15.68 0.57
CA PHE A 77 -3.58 15.84 2.02
C PHE A 77 -2.21 15.39 2.52
N HIS A 78 -1.76 14.19 2.14
CA HIS A 78 -0.48 13.64 2.54
C HIS A 78 0.69 14.55 2.14
N SER A 79 0.71 15.00 0.89
CA SER A 79 1.79 15.87 0.38
C SER A 79 1.89 17.18 1.15
N ASN A 80 0.74 17.80 1.45
CA ASN A 80 0.66 19.10 2.12
C ASN A 80 0.61 19.01 3.66
N TYR A 81 0.65 17.81 4.24
CA TYR A 81 0.63 17.68 5.69
C TYR A 81 1.90 18.29 6.31
N HIS A 82 1.74 19.07 7.38
CA HIS A 82 2.81 19.87 7.98
C HIS A 82 3.92 19.05 8.65
N ALA A 83 3.67 17.77 8.95
CA ALA A 83 4.61 16.89 9.63
C ALA A 83 5.02 15.68 8.77
N GLY A 84 5.96 14.88 9.28
CA GLY A 84 6.39 13.63 8.62
C GLY A 84 7.25 13.84 7.37
N PHE A 85 7.89 15.00 7.20
CA PHE A 85 8.72 15.34 6.05
C PHE A 85 9.70 14.22 5.65
N LYS A 86 10.43 13.67 6.62
CA LYS A 86 11.36 12.55 6.40
C LYS A 86 10.67 11.31 5.82
N TYR A 87 9.51 10.92 6.38
CA TYR A 87 8.71 9.80 5.86
C TYR A 87 8.26 10.05 4.41
N LYS A 88 7.79 11.27 4.11
CA LYS A 88 7.30 11.66 2.78
C LYS A 88 8.40 11.63 1.71
N ILE A 89 9.65 11.89 2.08
CA ILE A 89 10.81 11.81 1.17
C ILE A 89 11.24 10.36 0.95
N MET A 90 11.30 9.56 2.02
CA MET A 90 11.87 8.21 1.95
C MET A 90 10.93 7.20 1.30
N PHE A 91 9.61 7.36 1.46
CA PHE A 91 8.65 6.35 1.03
C PHE A 91 7.72 6.84 -0.09
N PRO A 92 7.19 5.92 -0.92
CA PRO A 92 6.26 6.26 -1.98
C PRO A 92 5.04 7.02 -1.47
N GLN A 93 4.41 7.75 -2.39
CA GLN A 93 3.10 8.36 -2.15
C GLN A 93 2.09 7.29 -1.70
N PRO A 94 1.06 7.70 -0.96
CA PRO A 94 0.09 6.76 -0.45
C PRO A 94 -0.52 5.91 -1.57
N SER A 95 -0.78 4.65 -1.25
CA SER A 95 -1.40 3.71 -2.18
C SER A 95 -2.54 2.99 -1.50
N SER A 96 -3.40 2.33 -2.28
CA SER A 96 -4.46 1.48 -1.74
C SER A 96 -3.91 0.23 -1.03
N ASN A 97 -2.65 -0.12 -1.28
CA ASN A 97 -1.98 -1.26 -0.68
C ASN A 97 -1.09 -0.79 0.48
N PRO A 98 -1.02 -1.54 1.58
CA PRO A 98 -0.05 -1.27 2.64
C PRO A 98 1.38 -1.49 2.13
N TRP A 99 2.35 -0.83 2.76
CA TRP A 99 3.77 -0.94 2.39
C TRP A 99 4.30 -2.39 2.42
N PHE A 100 3.71 -3.24 3.27
CA PHE A 100 4.09 -4.65 3.43
C PHE A 100 3.27 -5.60 2.55
N ALA A 101 2.51 -5.11 1.56
CA ALA A 101 1.68 -5.98 0.71
C ALA A 101 2.47 -7.07 -0.02
N ARG A 102 3.77 -6.85 -0.28
CA ARG A 102 4.69 -7.83 -0.89
C ARG A 102 5.33 -8.79 0.12
N MET A 103 5.14 -8.56 1.42
CA MET A 103 5.76 -9.30 2.52
C MET A 103 4.70 -9.79 3.52
N PRO A 104 3.63 -10.49 3.09
CA PRO A 104 2.45 -10.76 3.93
C PRO A 104 2.66 -11.80 5.04
N SER A 105 3.75 -12.58 4.97
CA SER A 105 3.94 -13.79 5.78
C SER A 105 4.95 -13.61 6.93
N HIS A 106 4.92 -12.48 7.63
CA HIS A 106 5.81 -12.21 8.76
C HIS A 106 5.09 -12.19 10.12
N PRO A 107 5.82 -12.44 11.23
CA PRO A 107 5.26 -12.28 12.57
C PRO A 107 4.92 -10.81 12.87
N LYS A 108 3.99 -10.57 13.80
CA LYS A 108 3.60 -9.20 14.23
C LYS A 108 4.79 -8.32 14.64
N THR A 109 5.84 -8.92 15.19
CA THR A 109 7.08 -8.22 15.58
C THR A 109 7.75 -7.54 14.39
N PHE A 110 7.81 -8.20 13.23
CA PHE A 110 8.40 -7.63 12.01
C PHE A 110 7.68 -6.34 11.61
N TYR A 111 6.36 -6.40 11.44
CA TYR A 111 5.57 -5.24 11.04
C TYR A 111 5.67 -4.10 12.06
N ARG A 112 5.69 -4.41 13.36
CA ARG A 112 5.82 -3.43 14.43
C ARG A 112 7.17 -2.72 14.37
N VAL A 113 8.27 -3.48 14.32
CA VAL A 113 9.64 -2.93 14.28
C VAL A 113 9.82 -2.06 13.04
N MET A 114 9.47 -2.59 11.86
CA MET A 114 9.64 -1.86 10.61
C MET A 114 8.74 -0.62 10.55
N SER A 115 7.50 -0.67 11.04
CA SER A 115 6.64 0.53 11.06
C SER A 115 7.18 1.62 11.98
N ARG A 116 7.78 1.25 13.13
CA ARG A 116 8.43 2.22 14.03
C ARG A 116 9.69 2.83 13.40
N LEU A 117 10.51 2.01 12.76
CA LEU A 117 11.71 2.48 12.04
C LEU A 117 11.33 3.41 10.89
N ARG A 118 10.38 3.01 10.04
CA ARG A 118 9.91 3.82 8.90
C ARG A 118 9.35 5.16 9.38
N SER A 119 8.54 5.16 10.44
CA SER A 119 7.94 6.40 10.98
C SER A 119 8.87 7.23 11.86
N GLY A 120 10.04 6.69 12.25
CA GLY A 120 10.96 7.33 13.20
C GLY A 120 10.46 7.34 14.65
N HIS A 121 9.43 6.57 14.99
CA HIS A 121 8.84 6.46 16.33
C HIS A 121 9.31 5.21 17.06
N CYS A 122 10.62 5.00 17.09
CA CYS A 122 11.25 3.96 17.90
C CYS A 122 11.30 4.39 19.37
N ALA A 123 11.12 3.46 20.31
CA ALA A 123 11.19 3.69 21.75
C ALA A 123 12.63 3.86 22.27
N THR A 124 13.46 4.61 21.54
CA THR A 124 14.84 4.94 21.91
C THR A 124 14.85 6.04 22.97
N LYS A 125 15.92 6.15 23.77
CA LYS A 125 15.94 7.20 24.81
C LYS A 125 15.87 8.62 24.25
N THR A 126 16.47 8.89 23.09
CA THR A 126 16.32 10.20 22.42
C THR A 126 14.85 10.54 22.15
N TYR A 127 14.06 9.55 21.68
CA TYR A 127 12.63 9.72 21.48
C TYR A 127 11.89 9.85 22.82
N LEU A 128 12.20 9.00 23.80
CA LEU A 128 11.57 9.02 25.12
C LEU A 128 11.83 10.32 25.88
N LEU A 129 13.02 10.92 25.75
CA LEU A 129 13.37 12.23 26.29
C LEU A 129 12.49 13.31 25.66
N ARG A 130 12.35 13.29 24.33
CA ARG A 130 11.50 14.24 23.59
C ARG A 130 10.05 14.24 24.05
N ILE A 131 9.53 13.09 24.49
CA ILE A 131 8.16 12.95 25.01
C ILE A 131 8.08 13.00 26.55
N GLY A 132 9.16 13.36 27.24
CA GLY A 132 9.18 13.55 28.71
C GLY A 132 9.02 12.26 29.51
N ARG A 133 9.51 11.12 29.01
CA ARG A 133 9.44 9.81 29.68
C ARG A 133 10.74 9.38 30.35
N VAL A 134 11.85 10.03 30.03
CA VAL A 134 13.17 9.81 30.63
C VAL A 134 13.90 11.14 30.76
N GLU A 135 14.86 11.21 31.68
CA GLU A 135 15.66 12.42 31.96
C GLU A 135 16.87 12.59 31.03
N SER A 136 17.25 11.54 30.29
CA SER A 136 18.42 11.58 29.39
C SER A 136 18.20 10.75 28.14
N GLY A 137 18.65 11.29 27.00
CA GLY A 137 18.66 10.65 25.69
C GLY A 137 19.88 9.78 25.42
N MET A 138 20.85 9.76 26.35
CA MET A 138 22.16 9.14 26.10
C MET A 138 22.17 7.62 26.28
N CYS A 139 22.99 6.96 25.47
CA CYS A 139 23.30 5.54 25.59
C CYS A 139 24.08 5.29 26.88
N ASN A 140 23.69 4.26 27.65
CA ASN A 140 24.36 3.92 28.91
C ASN A 140 25.78 3.35 28.72
N VAL A 141 26.14 2.97 27.50
CA VAL A 141 27.39 2.25 27.20
C VAL A 141 28.48 3.19 26.70
N CYS A 142 28.13 4.07 25.77
CA CYS A 142 29.11 4.91 25.07
C CYS A 142 28.81 6.41 25.15
N LEU A 143 27.74 6.82 25.86
CA LEU A 143 27.37 8.20 26.14
C LEU A 143 27.02 9.06 24.91
N GLU A 144 26.92 8.46 23.72
CA GLU A 144 26.33 9.08 22.54
C GLU A 144 24.80 9.11 22.63
N ASP A 145 24.16 9.93 21.79
CA ASP A 145 22.70 9.94 21.66
C ASP A 145 22.17 8.56 21.25
N GLU A 146 21.27 8.00 22.05
CA GLU A 146 20.65 6.71 21.78
C GLU A 146 19.45 6.90 20.85
N ASP A 147 19.69 6.95 19.55
CA ASP A 147 18.67 6.86 18.51
C ASP A 147 18.71 5.52 17.76
N ALA A 148 17.80 5.33 16.79
CA ALA A 148 17.70 4.06 16.07
C ALA A 148 18.95 3.78 15.23
N GLU A 149 19.56 4.82 14.66
CA GLU A 149 20.76 4.69 13.85
C GLU A 149 21.97 4.32 14.72
N HIS A 150 22.12 4.97 15.86
CA HIS A 150 23.09 4.61 16.88
C HIS A 150 22.95 3.15 17.29
N MET A 151 21.75 2.73 17.68
CA MET A 151 21.52 1.36 18.18
C MET A 151 21.80 0.31 17.10
N ILE A 152 21.45 0.58 15.85
CA ILE A 152 21.62 -0.38 14.75
C ILE A 152 23.05 -0.36 14.21
N LEU A 153 23.62 0.80 13.93
CA LEU A 153 24.87 0.96 13.16
C LEU A 153 26.12 1.25 14.00
N VAL A 154 25.99 1.79 15.21
CA VAL A 154 27.14 2.37 15.94
C VAL A 154 27.41 1.70 17.29
N CYS A 155 26.38 1.52 18.12
CA CYS A 155 26.50 1.24 19.55
C CYS A 155 27.43 0.04 19.87
N PRO A 156 28.55 0.22 20.60
CA PRO A 156 29.57 -0.82 20.77
C PRO A 156 29.06 -2.13 21.37
N ILE A 157 28.02 -2.09 22.22
CA ILE A 157 27.43 -3.27 22.85
C ILE A 157 26.89 -4.29 21.84
N HIS A 158 26.51 -3.83 20.64
CA HIS A 158 25.95 -4.68 19.59
C HIS A 158 26.96 -5.06 18.51
N ARG A 159 28.26 -4.76 18.67
CA ARG A 159 29.29 -4.92 17.64
C ARG A 159 29.31 -6.31 16.98
N ASN A 160 29.25 -7.38 17.78
CA ASN A 160 29.34 -8.75 17.26
C ASN A 160 28.11 -9.15 16.44
N LYS A 161 26.90 -8.81 16.92
CA LYS A 161 25.64 -9.08 16.21
C LYS A 161 25.50 -8.20 14.96
N ARG A 162 25.96 -6.94 15.04
CA ARG A 162 25.96 -6.01 13.90
C ARG A 162 26.87 -6.48 12.77
N ARG A 163 27.98 -7.16 13.08
CA ARG A 163 28.83 -7.76 12.03
C ARG A 163 28.03 -8.75 11.16
N LEU A 164 27.21 -9.61 11.78
CA LEU A 164 26.34 -10.55 11.07
C LEU A 164 25.25 -9.83 10.27
N LEU A 165 24.70 -8.72 10.80
CA LEU A 165 23.80 -7.86 10.04
C LEU A 165 24.48 -7.33 8.77
N PHE A 166 25.70 -6.79 8.91
CA PHE A 166 26.46 -6.20 7.79
C PHE A 166 26.80 -7.22 6.72
N GLU A 167 27.23 -8.43 7.10
CA GLU A 167 27.48 -9.53 6.17
C GLU A 167 26.23 -9.90 5.35
N LYS A 168 25.03 -9.81 5.95
CA LYS A 168 23.76 -10.10 5.25
C LYS A 168 23.28 -8.99 4.32
N ILE A 169 23.64 -7.73 4.56
CA ILE A 169 23.10 -6.59 3.81
C ILE A 169 24.10 -5.96 2.83
N GLU A 170 25.39 -6.30 2.91
CA GLU A 170 26.43 -5.67 2.10
C GLU A 170 26.33 -5.97 0.61
N GLU A 171 25.67 -7.07 0.22
CA GLU A 171 25.38 -7.36 -1.19
C GLU A 171 24.25 -6.47 -1.77
N PHE A 172 23.38 -5.94 -0.91
CA PHE A 172 22.22 -5.15 -1.31
C PHE A 172 22.45 -3.65 -1.17
N ILE A 173 23.32 -3.21 -0.25
CA ILE A 173 23.48 -1.81 0.13
C ILE A 173 24.96 -1.45 0.14
N PRO A 174 25.37 -0.38 -0.59
CA PRO A 174 26.76 0.06 -0.59
C PRO A 174 27.17 0.66 0.77
N ARG A 175 28.46 0.52 1.08
CA ARG A 175 29.06 1.19 2.24
C ARG A 175 29.41 2.66 1.92
N PRO A 176 29.39 3.56 2.91
CA PRO A 176 29.00 3.33 4.31
C PRO A 176 27.48 3.12 4.44
N PHE A 177 27.08 2.24 5.37
CA PHE A 177 25.66 2.02 5.66
C PHE A 177 25.05 3.25 6.33
N ASN A 178 23.79 3.53 5.97
CA ASN A 178 22.94 4.56 6.56
C ASN A 178 21.57 3.91 6.81
N LEU A 179 20.95 4.20 7.96
CA LEU A 179 19.63 3.67 8.31
C LEU A 179 18.57 4.04 7.25
N GLU A 180 18.64 5.24 6.68
CA GLU A 180 17.71 5.66 5.62
C GLU A 180 17.83 4.80 4.38
N LEU A 181 19.06 4.50 3.93
CA LEU A 181 19.29 3.62 2.77
C LEU A 181 18.74 2.22 3.04
N ILE A 182 18.96 1.68 4.25
CA ILE A 182 18.41 0.39 4.68
C ILE A 182 16.88 0.39 4.56
N LEU A 183 16.22 1.45 5.04
CA LEU A 183 14.76 1.56 5.01
C LEU A 183 14.19 1.82 3.61
N VAL A 184 14.89 2.51 2.72
CA VAL A 184 14.38 2.79 1.36
C VAL A 184 14.46 1.57 0.46
N THR A 185 15.31 0.57 0.77
CA THR A 185 15.45 -0.63 -0.06
C THR A 185 14.14 -1.37 -0.30
N GLU A 186 13.25 -1.42 0.69
CA GLU A 186 12.04 -2.25 0.69
C GLU A 186 12.28 -3.71 0.26
N LEU A 187 13.49 -4.23 0.51
CA LEU A 187 13.86 -5.62 0.25
C LEU A 187 13.57 -6.47 1.49
N GLU A 188 12.84 -7.56 1.29
CA GLU A 188 12.42 -8.49 2.36
C GLU A 188 13.63 -9.04 3.11
N ALA A 189 14.66 -9.50 2.39
CA ALA A 189 15.90 -10.03 2.96
C ALA A 189 16.64 -9.00 3.85
N VAL A 190 16.66 -7.73 3.44
CA VAL A 190 17.29 -6.65 4.23
C VAL A 190 16.48 -6.39 5.49
N TYR A 191 15.16 -6.29 5.37
CA TYR A 191 14.27 -6.05 6.52
C TYR A 191 14.31 -7.21 7.51
N ASP A 192 14.33 -8.45 7.04
CA ASP A 192 14.51 -9.62 7.88
C ASP A 192 15.83 -9.57 8.64
N ALA A 193 16.94 -9.27 7.96
CA ALA A 193 18.24 -9.16 8.60
C ALA A 193 18.24 -8.10 9.72
N VAL A 194 17.62 -6.94 9.48
CA VAL A 194 17.47 -5.86 10.48
C VAL A 194 16.60 -6.29 11.65
N VAL A 195 15.44 -6.91 11.39
CA VAL A 195 14.52 -7.37 12.44
C VAL A 195 15.16 -8.48 13.27
N THR A 196 15.83 -9.45 12.64
CA THR A 196 16.62 -10.48 13.33
C THR A 196 17.67 -9.84 14.23
N PHE A 197 18.46 -8.89 13.72
CA PHE A 197 19.46 -8.19 14.51
C PHE A 197 18.85 -7.47 15.74
N ILE A 198 17.72 -6.79 15.57
CA ILE A 198 17.02 -6.08 16.66
C ILE A 198 16.52 -7.05 17.73
N VAL A 199 15.89 -8.15 17.30
CA VAL A 199 15.36 -9.19 18.20
C VAL A 199 16.50 -9.88 18.95
N ASP A 200 17.53 -10.34 18.23
CA ASP A 200 18.67 -11.02 18.82
C ASP A 200 19.43 -10.10 19.78
N SER A 201 19.53 -8.81 19.47
CA SER A 201 20.21 -7.81 20.29
C SER A 201 19.36 -7.29 21.46
N GLU A 202 18.12 -7.77 21.60
CA GLU A 202 17.15 -7.35 22.62
C GLU A 202 16.90 -5.83 22.62
N ILE A 203 17.03 -5.19 21.46
CA ILE A 203 16.83 -3.75 21.31
C ILE A 203 15.33 -3.46 21.36
N LYS A 204 14.93 -2.59 22.29
CA LYS A 204 13.54 -2.16 22.43
C LYS A 204 13.28 -0.94 21.54
N LEU A 205 12.91 -1.18 20.29
CA LEU A 205 12.40 -0.16 19.37
C LEU A 205 10.88 -0.17 19.36
#